data_AF-A0A8T4WFY7-F1
#
_entry.id   AF-A0A8T4WFY7-F1
#
_cell.length_a   1.000
_cell.length_b   1.000
_cell.length_c   1.000
_cell.angle_alpha   90.00
_cell.angle_beta   90.00
_cell.angle_gamma   90.00
#
_symmetry.space_group_name_H-M   'P 1'
#
loop_
_entity.id
_entity.type
_entity.pdbx_description
1 polymer ?
#
loop_
_entity_poly.entity_id
_entity_poly.type
_entity_poly.pdbx_seq_one_letter_code
_entity_poly.pdbx_strand_id
1 'polypeptide(L)'
;MMSRYPEIVEEYVNRKGGYAILQVCLEETHVNQAGFKIGSIVRYSNLEEVVALTVDGSPHCVQLHFVIEDIKRHFTPDVETDHYVVERGQVHQISSKAVKRARHLSKIQEMLDKG
;
A
#
# COMPACT_ATOMS: atom_id res chain seq x y z
N MET A 1 -10.63 -2.56 -15.39
CA MET A 1 -10.31 -1.13 -15.27
C MET A 1 -8.85 -0.97 -15.70
N MET A 2 -8.54 -0.19 -16.73
CA MET A 2 -7.14 0.02 -17.13
C MET A 2 -6.43 0.86 -16.07
N SER A 3 -5.22 0.44 -15.67
CA SER A 3 -4.36 1.25 -14.81
C SER A 3 -4.08 2.59 -15.48
N ARG A 4 -4.05 3.68 -14.70
CA ARG A 4 -3.66 5.02 -15.20
C ARG A 4 -2.22 5.04 -15.72
N TYR A 5 -1.37 4.16 -15.21
CA TYR A 5 0.03 3.99 -15.58
C TYR A 5 0.32 2.50 -15.82
N PRO A 6 -0.11 1.93 -16.96
CA PRO A 6 0.06 0.50 -17.24
C PRO A 6 1.53 0.09 -17.30
N GLU A 7 2.39 0.94 -17.86
CA GLU A 7 3.84 0.71 -17.97
C GLU A 7 4.52 0.59 -16.60
N ILE A 8 4.12 1.40 -15.62
CA ILE A 8 4.65 1.33 -14.25
C ILE A 8 4.21 0.01 -13.59
N VAL A 9 2.96 -0.40 -13.80
CA VAL A 9 2.47 -1.68 -13.26
C VAL A 9 3.24 -2.85 -13.86
N GLU A 10 3.44 -2.87 -15.18
CA GLU A 10 4.21 -3.92 -15.86
C GLU A 10 5.66 -3.97 -15.37
N GLU A 11 6.32 -2.82 -15.19
CA GLU A 11 7.67 -2.76 -14.65
C GLU A 11 7.74 -3.43 -13.26
N TYR A 12 6.81 -3.06 -12.37
CA TYR A 12 6.80 -3.57 -11.00
C TYR A 12 6.46 -5.05 -10.92
N VAL A 13 5.55 -5.53 -11.77
CA VAL A 13 5.16 -6.94 -11.83
C VAL A 13 6.33 -7.84 -12.16
N ASN A 14 7.25 -7.39 -13.00
CA ASN A 14 8.40 -8.18 -13.42
C ASN A 14 9.60 -8.11 -12.45
N ARG A 15 9.49 -7.35 -11.35
CA ARG A 15 10.54 -7.29 -10.31
C ARG A 15 10.54 -8.57 -9.46
N LYS A 16 11.71 -8.88 -8.88
CA LYS A 16 11.93 -9.96 -7.89
C LYS A 16 11.30 -11.32 -8.25
N GLY A 17 11.27 -11.68 -9.54
CA GLY A 17 10.75 -12.99 -9.97
C GLY A 17 9.25 -13.06 -10.22
N GLY A 18 8.51 -11.94 -10.09
CA GLY A 18 7.11 -11.83 -10.48
C GLY A 18 6.17 -11.55 -9.31
N TYR A 19 5.24 -10.60 -9.48
CA TYR A 19 4.12 -10.40 -8.55
C TYR A 19 2.79 -10.88 -9.13
N ALA A 20 1.97 -11.50 -8.29
CA ALA A 20 0.55 -11.65 -8.58
C ALA A 20 -0.15 -10.29 -8.43
N ILE A 21 -0.81 -9.82 -9.48
CA ILE A 21 -1.48 -8.51 -9.50
C ILE A 21 -2.88 -8.63 -8.89
N LEU A 22 -3.15 -7.80 -7.89
CA LEU A 22 -4.50 -7.58 -7.37
C LEU A 22 -4.86 -6.11 -7.50
N GLN A 23 -6.01 -5.82 -8.09
CA GLN A 23 -6.54 -4.46 -8.22
C GLN A 23 -7.74 -4.27 -7.30
N VAL A 24 -7.75 -3.17 -6.57
CA VAL A 24 -8.88 -2.76 -5.72
C VAL A 24 -9.03 -1.24 -5.75
N CYS A 25 -10.26 -0.77 -5.91
CA CYS A 25 -10.60 0.63 -5.74
C CYS A 25 -11.26 0.80 -4.37
N LEU A 26 -10.61 1.53 -3.46
CA LEU A 26 -11.14 1.75 -2.10
C LEU A 26 -12.20 2.86 -2.01
N GLU A 27 -12.47 3.53 -3.13
CA GLU A 27 -13.66 4.38 -3.28
C GLU A 27 -14.94 3.55 -3.42
N GLU A 28 -14.84 2.39 -4.09
CA GLU A 28 -15.97 1.49 -4.35
C GLU A 28 -16.03 0.32 -3.35
N THR A 29 -14.87 -0.21 -2.96
CA THR A 29 -14.74 -1.33 -2.05
C THR A 29 -14.36 -0.83 -0.66
N HIS A 30 -15.24 -1.06 0.32
CA HIS A 30 -14.95 -0.64 1.69
C HIS A 30 -13.64 -1.27 2.19
N VAL A 31 -12.82 -0.45 2.85
CA VAL A 31 -11.47 -0.81 3.33
C VAL A 31 -11.42 -2.12 4.12
N ASN A 32 -12.42 -2.39 4.97
CA ASN A 32 -12.50 -3.65 5.73
C ASN A 32 -12.70 -4.89 4.84
N GLN A 33 -13.47 -4.77 3.75
CA GLN A 33 -13.68 -5.90 2.82
C GLN A 33 -12.39 -6.21 2.06
N ALA A 34 -11.70 -5.17 1.58
CA ALA A 34 -10.40 -5.31 0.95
C ALA A 34 -9.38 -5.90 1.92
N GLY A 35 -9.29 -5.35 3.13
CA GLY A 35 -8.36 -5.82 4.16
C GLY A 35 -8.60 -7.27 4.59
N PHE A 36 -9.85 -7.71 4.72
CA PHE A 36 -10.14 -9.11 5.03
C PHE A 36 -9.67 -10.06 3.93
N LYS A 37 -9.88 -9.71 2.66
CA LYS A 37 -9.40 -10.51 1.52
C LYS A 37 -7.88 -10.53 1.45
N ILE A 38 -7.23 -9.37 1.55
CA ILE A 38 -5.76 -9.25 1.53
C ILE A 38 -5.18 -10.05 2.69
N GLY A 39 -5.68 -9.86 3.91
CA GLY A 39 -5.21 -10.59 5.09
C GLY A 39 -5.36 -12.10 4.95
N SER A 40 -6.48 -12.57 4.38
CA SER A 40 -6.68 -13.99 4.09
C SER A 40 -5.68 -14.51 3.05
N ILE A 41 -5.47 -13.77 1.95
CA ILE A 41 -4.48 -14.14 0.93
C ILE A 41 -3.09 -14.24 1.55
N VAL A 42 -2.67 -13.23 2.31
CA VAL A 42 -1.33 -13.17 2.92
C VAL A 42 -1.16 -14.25 3.99
N ARG A 43 -2.19 -14.56 4.77
CA ARG A 43 -2.13 -15.58 5.83
C ARG A 43 -2.09 -17.00 5.28
N TYR A 44 -2.83 -17.28 4.22
CA TYR A 44 -2.97 -18.65 3.68
C TYR A 44 -2.04 -18.93 2.50
N SER A 45 -1.33 -17.92 2.00
CA SER A 45 -0.32 -18.07 0.96
C SER A 45 1.06 -17.98 1.59
N ASN A 46 2.01 -18.77 1.12
CA ASN A 46 3.41 -18.68 1.55
C ASN A 46 4.12 -17.57 0.77
N LEU A 47 3.75 -16.31 1.04
CA LEU A 47 4.31 -15.12 0.38
C LEU A 47 5.53 -14.61 1.14
N GLU A 48 6.53 -14.15 0.39
CA GLU A 48 7.70 -13.47 0.95
C GLU A 48 7.44 -11.97 1.16
N GLU A 49 6.61 -11.35 0.30
CA GLU A 49 6.42 -9.90 0.26
C GLU A 49 5.02 -9.50 -0.22
N VAL A 50 4.54 -8.36 0.27
CA VAL A 50 3.33 -7.67 -0.18
C VAL A 50 3.67 -6.23 -0.52
N VAL A 51 3.36 -5.81 -1.75
CA VAL A 51 3.67 -4.45 -2.24
C VAL A 51 2.38 -3.66 -2.43
N ALA A 52 2.33 -2.45 -1.85
CA ALA A 52 1.30 -1.46 -2.15
C ALA A 52 1.81 -0.52 -3.26
N LEU A 53 1.08 -0.40 -4.36
CA LEU A 53 1.35 0.58 -5.42
C LEU A 53 0.07 1.38 -5.68
N THR A 54 0.09 2.68 -5.39
CA THR A 54 -1.09 3.54 -5.54
C THR A 54 -0.75 4.90 -6.17
N VAL A 55 -1.77 5.68 -6.53
CA VAL A 55 -1.56 7.09 -6.89
C VAL A 55 -1.40 7.94 -5.63
N ASP A 56 -0.50 8.91 -5.66
CA ASP A 56 -0.32 9.83 -4.53
C ASP A 56 -1.47 10.85 -4.42
N GLY A 57 -1.66 11.41 -3.23
CA GLY A 57 -2.65 12.46 -2.95
C GLY A 57 -4.12 12.03 -2.85
N SER A 58 -4.47 10.79 -3.17
CA SER A 58 -5.85 10.29 -3.07
C SER A 58 -6.21 9.83 -1.65
N PRO A 59 -7.32 10.31 -1.05
CA PRO A 59 -7.75 9.90 0.28
C PRO A 59 -8.24 8.45 0.34
N HIS A 60 -8.66 7.88 -0.79
CA HIS A 60 -9.11 6.49 -0.89
C HIS A 60 -7.90 5.55 -1.06
N CYS A 61 -6.94 5.93 -1.91
CA CYS A 61 -5.78 5.10 -2.22
C CYS A 61 -4.84 4.90 -1.02
N VAL A 62 -4.63 5.95 -0.23
CA VAL A 62 -3.76 5.88 0.95
C VAL A 62 -4.23 4.83 1.97
N GLN A 63 -5.53 4.52 2.00
CA GLN A 63 -6.10 3.51 2.89
C GLN A 63 -5.51 2.12 2.64
N LEU A 64 -5.09 1.78 1.41
CA LEU A 64 -4.48 0.49 1.10
C LEU A 64 -3.16 0.30 1.85
N HIS A 65 -2.36 1.35 1.96
CA HIS A 65 -1.12 1.34 2.71
C HIS A 65 -1.37 1.11 4.21
N PHE A 66 -2.41 1.75 4.76
CA PHE A 66 -2.78 1.57 6.16
C PHE A 66 -3.23 0.14 6.47
N VAL A 67 -4.02 -0.45 5.56
CA VAL A 67 -4.49 -1.84 5.69
C VAL A 67 -3.33 -2.82 5.65
N ILE A 68 -2.39 -2.68 4.71
CA ILE A 68 -1.23 -3.57 4.59
C ILE A 68 -0.35 -3.52 5.85
N GLU A 69 -0.10 -2.32 6.39
CA GLU A 69 0.61 -2.16 7.67
C GLU A 69 -0.14 -2.80 8.85
N ASP A 70 -1.46 -2.67 8.89
CA ASP A 70 -2.28 -3.28 9.93
C ASP A 70 -2.27 -4.81 9.84
N ILE A 71 -2.29 -5.35 8.62
CA ILE A 71 -2.19 -6.80 8.36
C ILE A 71 -0.84 -7.35 8.81
N LYS A 72 0.26 -6.71 8.38
CA LYS A 72 1.63 -7.09 8.79
C LYS A 72 1.74 -7.13 10.31
N ARG A 73 1.28 -6.07 10.97
CA ARG A 73 1.40 -5.94 12.42
C ARG A 73 0.66 -7.03 13.20
N HIS A 74 -0.52 -7.45 12.75
CA HIS A 74 -1.40 -8.31 13.55
C HIS A 74 -1.45 -9.77 13.10
N PHE A 75 -1.18 -10.06 11.82
CA PHE A 75 -1.44 -11.39 11.26
C PHE A 75 -0.20 -12.05 10.65
N THR A 76 0.70 -11.27 10.07
CA THR A 76 1.86 -11.76 9.31
C THR A 76 3.10 -10.87 9.51
N PRO A 77 3.69 -10.88 10.73
CA PRO A 77 4.82 -10.01 11.05
C PRO A 77 6.10 -10.33 10.27
N ASP A 78 6.23 -11.57 9.80
CA ASP A 78 7.41 -12.06 9.07
C ASP A 78 7.36 -11.76 7.57
N VAL A 79 6.23 -11.25 7.05
CA VAL A 79 6.07 -10.92 5.63
C VAL A 79 6.61 -9.52 5.36
N GLU A 80 7.43 -9.37 4.32
CA GLU A 80 7.94 -8.07 3.92
C GLU A 80 6.85 -7.20 3.31
N THR A 81 6.91 -5.90 3.58
CA THR A 81 5.90 -4.94 3.08
C THR A 81 6.58 -3.70 2.55
N ASP A 82 6.35 -3.44 1.27
CA ASP A 82 6.84 -2.25 0.59
C ASP A 82 5.69 -1.36 0.14
N HIS A 83 5.91 -0.06 0.18
CA HIS A 83 4.91 0.93 -0.17
C HIS A 83 5.45 1.88 -1.24
N TYR A 84 4.70 2.03 -2.31
CA TYR A 84 5.01 2.92 -3.42
C TYR A 84 3.79 3.78 -3.77
N VAL A 85 4.06 5.05 -4.05
CA VAL A 85 3.05 5.98 -4.60
C VAL A 85 3.54 6.55 -5.92
N VAL A 86 2.60 6.82 -6.82
CA VAL A 86 2.87 7.40 -8.14
C VAL A 86 2.35 8.84 -8.16
N GLU A 87 3.26 9.80 -8.30
CA GLU A 87 2.96 11.22 -8.47
C GLU A 87 3.48 11.66 -9.84
N ARG A 88 2.57 12.13 -10.71
CA ARG A 88 2.91 12.61 -12.08
C ARG A 88 3.78 11.63 -12.89
N GLY A 89 3.51 10.33 -12.79
CA GLY A 89 4.25 9.27 -13.49
C GLY A 89 5.60 8.91 -12.87
N GLN A 90 5.95 9.48 -11.71
CA GLN A 90 7.15 9.13 -10.96
C GLN A 90 6.78 8.26 -9.76
N VAL A 91 7.56 7.20 -9.53
CA VAL A 91 7.33 6.30 -8.40
C VAL A 91 8.20 6.69 -7.21
N HIS A 92 7.58 6.81 -6.05
CA HIS A 92 8.25 7.14 -4.79
C HIS A 92 8.08 5.97 -3.81
N GLN A 93 9.19 5.46 -3.27
CA GLN A 93 9.15 4.50 -2.17
C GLN A 93 8.88 5.24 -0.86
N ILE A 94 7.91 4.72 -0.10
CA ILE A 94 7.44 5.31 1.15
C ILE A 94 7.76 4.37 2.30
N SER A 95 8.41 4.88 3.34
CA SER A 95 8.69 4.08 4.53
C SER A 95 7.42 3.73 5.32
N SER A 96 7.36 2.57 5.96
CA SER A 96 6.31 2.21 6.93
C SER A 96 6.09 3.28 8.01
N LYS A 97 7.17 3.97 8.41
CA LYS A 97 7.09 5.09 9.37
C LYS A 97 6.29 6.26 8.81
N ALA A 98 6.47 6.60 7.53
CA ALA A 98 5.70 7.65 6.87
C ALA A 98 4.23 7.24 6.74
N VAL A 99 3.95 6.00 6.30
CA VAL A 99 2.57 5.45 6.25
C VAL A 99 1.88 5.53 7.62
N LYS A 100 2.56 5.08 8.68
CA LYS A 100 2.05 5.16 10.05
C LYS A 100 1.82 6.60 10.51
N ARG A 101 2.67 7.55 10.12
CA ARG A 101 2.50 8.97 10.47
C ARG A 101 1.30 9.59 9.74
N ALA A 102 1.07 9.23 8.48
CA ALA A 102 0.00 9.78 7.65
C ALA A 102 -1.42 9.59 8.24
N ARG A 103 -1.64 8.53 9.05
CA ARG A 103 -2.93 8.33 9.75
C ARG A 103 -3.06 9.05 11.11
N HIS A 104 -2.10 9.90 11.48
CA HIS A 104 -2.10 10.62 12.75
C HIS A 104 -1.88 12.13 12.53
N LEU A 105 -2.97 12.86 12.25
CA LEU A 105 -2.89 14.29 11.95
C LEU A 105 -2.25 15.13 13.06
N SER A 106 -2.51 14.81 14.34
CA SER A 106 -1.85 15.49 15.47
C SER A 106 -0.33 15.40 15.42
N LYS A 107 0.20 14.22 15.05
CA LYS A 107 1.63 13.99 14.89
C LYS A 107 2.23 14.68 13.69
N ILE A 108 1.45 14.87 12.62
CA ILE A 108 1.87 15.64 11.45
C ILE A 108 1.93 17.11 11.82
N GLN A 109 0.92 17.64 12.52
CA GLN A 109 0.93 19.02 13.01
C GLN A 109 2.15 19.29 13.90
N GLU A 110 2.43 18.41 14.87
CA GLU A 110 3.64 18.51 15.71
C GLU A 110 4.96 18.54 14.91
N MET A 111 4.99 17.92 13.72
CA MET A 111 6.18 17.95 12.86
C MET A 111 6.29 19.27 12.10
N LEU A 112 5.15 19.81 11.64
CA LEU A 112 5.09 21.10 10.96
C LEU A 112 5.39 22.26 11.91
N ASP A 113 4.93 22.19 13.17
CA ASP A 113 5.20 23.22 14.18
C ASP A 113 6.68 23.28 14.61
N LYS A 114 7.45 22.23 14.32
CA LYS A 114 8.88 22.11 14.67
C LYS A 114 9.82 22.36 13.48
N GLY A 115 9.28 22.51 12.26
CA GLY A 115 10.03 22.77 11.04
C GLY A 115 10.03 24.25 10.70
#